data_AF-A0A661F4L5-F1
#
_entry.id   AF-A0A661F4L5-F1
#
_cell.length_a   1.000
_cell.length_b   1.000
_cell.length_c   1.000
_cell.angle_alpha   90.00
_cell.angle_beta   90.00
_cell.angle_gamma   90.00
#
_symmetry.space_group_name_H-M   'P 1'
#
loop_
_entity.id
_entity.type
_entity.pdbx_description
1 polymer ?
#
loop_
_entity_poly.entity_id
_entity_poly.type
_entity_poly.pdbx_seq_one_letter_code
_entity_poly.pdbx_strand_id
1 'polypeptide(L)' 'MNSEPSARSLALKSQLQDFMDEHIYPAEAAFNEHMSTTDNVWAPPPLLTELKAKARAAGL' A
#
# COMPACT_ATOMS: atom_id res chain seq x y z
N MET A 1 -20.38 -23.09 -0.38
CA MET A 1 -19.01 -23.38 -0.83
C MET A 1 -18.12 -22.30 -0.24
N ASN A 2 -17.28 -22.62 0.74
CA ASN A 2 -16.29 -21.68 1.25
C ASN A 2 -14.92 -22.21 0.85
N SER A 3 -14.22 -21.45 0.00
CA SER A 3 -12.86 -21.76 -0.42
C SER A 3 -11.93 -21.34 0.70
N GLU A 4 -11.41 -22.30 1.45
CA GLU A 4 -10.36 -22.03 2.44
C GLU A 4 -9.10 -21.49 1.75
N PRO A 5 -8.45 -20.45 2.30
CA PRO A 5 -7.25 -19.88 1.69
C PRO A 5 -6.07 -20.86 1.76
N SER A 6 -5.32 -20.94 0.66
CA SER A 6 -4.11 -21.76 0.59
C SER A 6 -2.99 -21.22 1.51
N ALA A 7 -2.02 -22.06 1.86
CA ALA A 7 -0.84 -21.64 2.63
C ALA A 7 -0.10 -20.46 1.98
N ARG A 8 -0.01 -20.44 0.65
CA ARG A 8 0.56 -19.32 -0.12
C ARG A 8 -0.23 -18.03 0.08
N SER A 9 -1.56 -18.13 0.07
CA SER A 9 -2.45 -16.98 0.28
C SER A 9 -2.29 -16.40 1.69
N LEU A 10 -2.15 -17.26 2.71
CA LEU A 10 -1.92 -16.83 4.09
C LEU A 10 -0.55 -16.14 4.26
N ALA A 11 0.51 -16.67 3.63
CA ALA A 11 1.83 -16.05 3.65
C ALA A 11 1.82 -14.66 3.00
N LEU A 12 1.20 -14.53 1.82
CA LEU A 12 1.08 -13.25 1.13
C LEU A 12 0.26 -12.23 1.95
N LYS A 13 -0.80 -12.69 2.62
CA LYS A 13 -1.59 -11.84 3.52
C LYS A 13 -0.74 -11.28 4.66
N SER A 14 0.12 -12.10 5.27
CA SER A 14 1.02 -11.64 6.33
C SER A 14 1.98 -10.58 5.81
N GLN A 15 2.66 -10.84 4.68
CA GLN A 15 3.59 -9.89 4.07
C GLN A 15 2.90 -8.57 3.70
N LEU A 16 1.67 -8.63 3.18
CA LEU A 16 0.89 -7.45 2.90
C LEU A 16 0.56 -6.67 4.18
N GLN A 17 0.15 -7.36 5.25
CA GLN A 17 -0.18 -6.73 6.52
C GLN A 17 1.03 -5.97 7.10
N ASP A 18 2.20 -6.63 7.12
CA ASP A 18 3.44 -6.02 7.61
C ASP A 18 3.82 -4.78 6.79
N PHE A 19 3.70 -4.86 5.46
CA PHE A 19 3.95 -3.73 4.56
C PHE A 19 2.96 -2.56 4.78
N MET A 20 1.69 -2.87 5.05
CA MET A 20 0.69 -1.86 5.34
C MET A 20 1.02 -1.10 6.64
N ASP A 21 1.39 -1.83 7.69
CA ASP A 21 1.76 -1.26 8.99
C ASP A 21 3.04 -0.41 8.92
N GLU A 22 4.04 -0.86 8.18
CA GLU A 22 5.34 -0.16 8.09
C GLU A 22 5.33 1.04 7.13
N HIS A 23 4.54 0.99 6.06
CA HIS A 23 4.67 1.94 4.96
C HIS A 23 3.38 2.63 4.53
N ILE A 24 2.23 1.95 4.57
CA ILE A 24 0.98 2.54 4.05
C ILE A 24 0.30 3.38 5.13
N TYR A 25 -0.03 2.80 6.29
CA TYR A 25 -0.72 3.53 7.36
C TYR A 25 0.04 4.77 7.84
N PRO A 26 1.38 4.76 8.00
CA PRO A 26 2.12 5.97 8.33
C PRO A 26 2.06 7.06 7.25
N ALA A 27 1.90 6.66 5.98
CA ALA A 27 1.84 7.59 4.85
C ALA A 27 0.43 8.14 4.57
N GLU A 28 -0.62 7.59 5.18
CA GLU A 28 -2.01 8.02 4.94
C GLU A 28 -2.25 9.49 5.26
N ALA A 29 -1.67 10.00 6.36
CA ALA A 29 -1.82 11.41 6.73
C ALA A 29 -1.25 12.35 5.65
N ALA A 30 -0.04 12.06 5.16
CA ALA A 30 0.61 12.83 4.10
C ALA A 30 -0.14 12.72 2.77
N PHE A 31 -0.70 11.55 2.47
CA PHE A 31 -1.55 11.36 1.29
C PHE A 31 -2.83 12.20 1.37
N ASN A 32 -3.51 12.19 2.51
CA ASN A 32 -4.73 12.95 2.73
C ASN A 32 -4.47 14.46 2.63
N GLU A 33 -3.35 14.93 3.20
CA GLU A 33 -2.92 16.33 3.07
C GLU A 33 -2.69 16.67 1.59
N HIS A 34 -1.91 15.87 0.86
CA HIS A 34 -1.65 16.09 -0.57
C HIS A 34 -2.94 16.16 -1.39
N MET A 35 -3.89 15.24 -1.14
CA MET A 35 -5.18 15.22 -1.83
C MET A 35 -6.04 16.44 -1.50
N SER A 36 -5.89 17.01 -0.30
CA SER A 36 -6.64 18.20 0.12
C SER A 36 -6.07 19.50 -0.47
N THR A 37 -4.77 19.51 -0.82
CA THR A 37 -4.07 20.72 -1.28
C THR A 37 -3.72 20.71 -2.77
N THR A 38 -3.85 19.58 -3.47
CA THR A 38 -3.48 19.47 -4.88
C THR A 38 -4.50 20.14 -5.79
N ASP A 39 -4.01 20.87 -6.79
CA ASP A 39 -4.85 21.44 -7.86
C ASP A 39 -5.33 20.36 -8.84
N ASN A 40 -4.62 19.22 -8.91
CA ASN A 40 -4.93 18.12 -9.82
C ASN A 40 -5.07 16.80 -9.07
N VAL A 41 -6.30 16.52 -8.63
CA VAL A 41 -6.68 15.28 -7.93
C VAL A 41 -6.56 14.01 -8.79
N TRP A 42 -6.41 14.16 -10.12
CA TRP A 42 -6.21 13.04 -11.04
C TRP A 42 -4.74 12.70 -11.26
N ALA A 43 -3.82 13.57 -10.84
CA ALA A 43 -2.40 13.28 -10.89
C ALA A 43 -2.02 12.31 -9.76
N PRO A 44 -1.16 11.31 -10.03
CA PRO A 44 -0.71 10.40 -9.00
C PRO A 44 0.20 11.15 -7.99
N PRO A 45 -0.06 11.07 -6.67
CA PRO A 45 0.82 11.67 -5.69
C PRO A 45 2.24 11.12 -5.79
N PRO A 46 3.28 11.98 -5.65
CA PRO A 46 4.67 11.55 -5.71
C PRO A 46 5.00 10.38 -4.75
N LEU A 47 4.41 10.40 -3.54
CA LEU A 47 4.61 9.38 -2.53
C LEU A 47 4.20 7.96 -2.98
N LEU A 48 3.23 7.84 -3.91
CA LEU A 48 2.82 6.52 -4.43
C LEU A 48 3.91 5.85 -5.26
N THR A 49 4.74 6.62 -5.96
CA THR A 49 5.83 6.06 -6.76
C THR A 49 6.85 5.37 -5.87
N GLU A 50 7.21 6.01 -4.76
CA GLU A 50 8.14 5.44 -3.77
C GLU A 50 7.55 4.22 -3.07
N LEU A 51 6.29 4.29 -2.63
CA LEU A 51 5.60 3.16 -1.99
C LEU A 51 5.51 1.95 -2.94
N LYS A 52 5.21 2.17 -4.23
CA LYS A 52 5.19 1.10 -5.23
C LYS A 52 6.56 0.46 -5.44
N ALA A 53 7.64 1.25 -5.39
CA ALA A 53 8.99 0.71 -5.47
C ALA A 53 9.33 -0.17 -4.25
N LYS A 54 8.94 0.26 -3.04
CA LYS A 54 9.11 -0.53 -1.81
C LYS A 54 8.31 -1.84 -1.84
N ALA A 55 7.05 -1.81 -2.30
CA ALA A 55 6.23 -3.02 -2.42
C ALA A 55 6.90 -4.07 -3.33
N ARG A 56 7.38 -3.64 -4.51
CA ARG A 56 8.09 -4.52 -5.44
C ARG A 56 9.36 -5.11 -4.83
N ALA A 57 10.12 -4.32 -4.06
CA ALA A 57 11.32 -4.79 -3.37
C ALA A 57 11.00 -5.82 -2.27
N ALA A 58 9.83 -5.69 -1.63
CA ALA A 58 9.32 -6.65 -0.64
C ALA A 58 8.68 -7.91 -1.27
N GLY A 59 8.57 -7.97 -2.60
CA GLY A 59 7.94 -9.09 -3.31
C GLY A 59 6.40 -9.05 -3.34
N LEU A 60 5.80 -7.86 -3.12
CA LEU A 60 4.36 -7.59 -3.21
C LEU A 60 3.95 -7.01 -4.58
#